data_AF-A0A2V8WT34-F1
#
_entry.id   AF-A0A2V8WT34-F1
#
_cell.length_a   1.000
_cell.length_b   1.000
_cell.length_c   1.000
_cell.angle_alpha   90.00
_cell.angle_beta   90.00
_cell.angle_gamma   90.00
#
_symmetry.space_group_name_H-M   'P 1'
#
loop_
_entity.id
_entity.type
_entity.pdbx_description
1 polymer ?
#
loop_
_entity_poly.entity_id
_entity_poly.type
_entity_poly.pdbx_seq_one_letter_code
_entity_poly.pdbx_strand_id
1 'polypeptide(L)'
;MAAEPQLDAAGGTPKGRVILFLAAVLILGLSGFAQDQPSEQGRLAAAQKAFDAGNWEEAANLARGPADQSPDLDLVMGLALARQEKWSEAKQSFESGFGKAPGDPRFLVELAGIAYKQKDFRAAKDRLHAALRLNPQDAYAREFLATIYFLEGNLEAALKYWNPEDKPRLRSVAFEPSLHLRESLSKRALAFNAPQVLTGDALLTTESRLDLLGIFSSRRMELTPTDSGNYDATLHLAERNGWGDSKVEGIVSLLSGVPYATVYPEFYNLGHDAVNVTSLARWDSEKRRVSLAVSLPVYGDPSLRLRLYADARNENWNLTRTFFGAGTPLSDLNLRRVAVGAEFRSVVNGRWSWSGGAEVVRRNFRNLLGPLSSSERPFFTATTSLAGWLGAGRSLLRVPERRFTLDTSAELRAGREFTNGLGPFASLRGSLLAHWIPKAQGDDYEIQTRIRAGGTAGKVTIDELFQLGIERDNDLWLRGHAGTSDGRKGAAPLGRRYFLANWEMDKNIYRNGFFTLKLGPFLDSGAVADSSSLFGSQHWLWDSGIQCKVQVLGSVTVLLSYGRDLRGGKGVFYGTVLR
;
A
#
# COMPACT_ATOMS: atom_id res chain seq x y z
N MET A 1 71.26 -70.54 -41.60
CA MET A 1 69.98 -69.85 -41.31
C MET A 1 69.94 -68.59 -42.18
N ALA A 2 69.54 -68.58 -43.47
CA ALA A 2 68.90 -69.56 -44.37
C ALA A 2 67.38 -69.83 -44.20
N ALA A 3 66.67 -69.88 -45.36
CA ALA A 3 65.30 -70.37 -45.66
C ALA A 3 64.10 -69.48 -45.17
N GLU A 4 63.19 -68.88 -45.96
CA GLU A 4 62.55 -69.15 -47.30
C GLU A 4 61.94 -70.56 -47.51
N PRO A 5 60.99 -70.82 -48.45
CA PRO A 5 60.25 -69.98 -49.44
C PRO A 5 58.70 -69.99 -49.14
N GLN A 6 57.65 -69.92 -49.99
CA GLN A 6 57.33 -69.82 -51.46
C GLN A 6 55.88 -69.19 -51.55
N LEU A 7 55.34 -68.47 -52.57
CA LEU A 7 55.00 -68.70 -54.01
C LEU A 7 54.01 -69.88 -54.28
N ASP A 8 53.07 -69.88 -55.24
CA ASP A 8 52.55 -68.92 -56.26
C ASP A 8 51.07 -69.32 -56.61
N ALA A 9 50.27 -68.92 -57.63
CA ALA A 9 50.37 -68.13 -58.88
C ALA A 9 48.97 -67.52 -59.22
N ALA A 10 48.79 -66.35 -59.86
CA ALA A 10 48.85 -65.99 -61.31
C ALA A 10 47.58 -66.27 -62.18
N GLY A 11 47.12 -65.27 -62.95
CA GLY A 11 46.04 -65.38 -63.96
C GLY A 11 45.41 -64.04 -64.36
N GLY A 12 45.45 -63.65 -65.64
CA GLY A 12 45.08 -62.31 -66.13
C GLY A 12 43.80 -62.20 -66.97
N THR A 13 43.30 -60.97 -67.12
CA THR A 13 42.22 -60.52 -68.04
C THR A 13 42.82 -60.12 -69.42
N PRO A 14 42.10 -59.65 -70.49
CA PRO A 14 40.72 -59.12 -70.54
C PRO A 14 39.88 -59.28 -71.86
N LYS A 15 38.74 -58.57 -71.90
CA LYS A 15 37.96 -58.08 -73.07
C LYS A 15 37.14 -59.08 -73.93
N GLY A 16 35.82 -58.82 -73.98
CA GLY A 16 34.85 -59.34 -74.96
C GLY A 16 33.60 -58.44 -74.99
N ARG A 17 32.82 -58.41 -76.09
CA ARG A 17 31.68 -57.47 -76.29
C ARG A 17 30.31 -58.16 -76.24
N VAL A 18 29.41 -57.57 -75.45
CA VAL A 18 28.02 -57.13 -75.77
C VAL A 18 27.38 -57.63 -77.08
N ILE A 19 26.14 -58.16 -77.03
CA ILE A 19 24.94 -57.65 -77.76
C ILE A 19 23.67 -58.54 -77.52
N LEU A 20 22.62 -57.92 -76.91
CA LEU A 20 21.15 -58.05 -77.08
C LEU A 20 20.49 -59.48 -77.17
N PHE A 21 19.16 -59.69 -77.19
CA PHE A 21 17.98 -58.83 -77.45
C PHE A 21 16.71 -59.35 -76.72
N LEU A 22 15.82 -58.44 -76.26
CA LEU A 22 14.33 -58.47 -76.29
C LEU A 22 13.72 -57.61 -75.16
N ALA A 23 12.58 -56.95 -75.38
CA ALA A 23 12.41 -55.69 -76.13
C ALA A 23 11.00 -55.11 -75.89
N ALA A 24 10.86 -53.77 -75.96
CA ALA A 24 9.63 -53.02 -76.27
C ALA A 24 8.48 -53.03 -75.21
N VAL A 25 7.64 -52.00 -75.03
CA VAL A 25 7.63 -50.59 -75.52
C VAL A 25 6.68 -49.74 -74.62
N LEU A 26 6.63 -48.41 -74.83
CA LEU A 26 5.83 -47.37 -74.13
C LEU A 26 6.37 -47.00 -72.73
N ILE A 27 7.02 -45.84 -72.49
CA ILE A 27 6.81 -44.43 -72.90
C ILE A 27 5.66 -43.74 -72.13
N LEU A 28 5.97 -43.13 -70.98
CA LEU A 28 5.69 -41.72 -70.66
C LEU A 28 6.09 -41.33 -69.22
N GLY A 29 6.50 -40.07 -69.07
CA GLY A 29 6.60 -39.25 -67.86
C GLY A 29 6.59 -39.91 -66.48
N LEU A 30 7.75 -39.82 -65.80
CA LEU A 30 7.83 -39.07 -64.55
C LEU A 30 9.27 -38.64 -64.29
N SER A 31 9.56 -37.37 -64.54
CA SER A 31 10.68 -36.70 -63.86
C SER A 31 10.31 -36.62 -62.39
N GLY A 32 10.68 -37.65 -61.63
CA GLY A 32 10.50 -37.67 -60.19
C GLY A 32 11.30 -36.53 -59.58
N PHE A 33 10.65 -35.40 -59.33
CA PHE A 33 11.22 -34.32 -58.55
C PHE A 33 11.55 -34.87 -57.17
N ALA A 34 12.82 -35.21 -56.96
CA ALA A 34 13.43 -34.95 -55.67
C ALA A 34 13.31 -33.43 -55.44
N GLN A 35 12.20 -33.03 -54.82
CA GLN A 35 12.19 -31.77 -54.10
C GLN A 35 13.26 -31.93 -53.03
N ASP A 36 14.43 -31.31 -53.25
CA ASP A 36 15.29 -30.91 -52.14
C ASP A 36 14.38 -30.23 -51.13
N GLN A 37 14.11 -30.88 -50.00
CA GLN A 37 13.42 -30.20 -48.92
C GLN A 37 14.33 -29.04 -48.54
N PRO A 38 13.87 -27.79 -48.67
CA PRO A 38 14.73 -26.64 -48.39
C PRO A 38 15.31 -26.83 -46.99
N SER A 39 16.64 -26.72 -46.90
CA SER A 39 17.36 -26.95 -45.64
C SER A 39 16.75 -26.07 -44.54
N GLU A 40 16.88 -26.48 -43.27
CA GLU A 40 16.13 -25.79 -42.22
C GLU A 40 16.46 -24.29 -42.12
N GLN A 41 17.72 -23.93 -42.38
CA GLN A 41 18.17 -22.54 -42.56
C GLN A 41 17.55 -21.86 -43.79
N GLY A 42 17.39 -22.58 -44.91
CA GLY A 42 16.69 -22.11 -46.10
C GLY A 42 15.20 -21.85 -45.86
N ARG A 43 14.50 -22.74 -45.13
CA ARG A 43 13.11 -22.49 -44.69
C ARG A 43 13.03 -21.26 -43.80
N LEU A 44 13.92 -21.14 -42.82
CA LEU A 44 13.94 -20.01 -41.88
C LEU A 44 14.19 -18.68 -42.61
N ALA A 45 15.18 -18.64 -43.50
CA ALA A 45 15.46 -17.44 -44.31
C ALA A 45 14.31 -17.07 -45.26
N ALA A 46 13.65 -18.06 -45.88
CA ALA A 46 12.49 -17.81 -46.73
C ALA A 46 11.27 -17.32 -45.93
N ALA A 47 10.99 -17.94 -44.78
CA ALA A 47 9.90 -17.56 -43.88
C ALA A 47 10.11 -16.16 -43.28
N GLN A 48 11.33 -15.84 -42.84
CA GLN A 48 11.67 -14.50 -42.36
C GLN A 48 11.52 -13.45 -43.48
N LYS A 49 12.00 -13.74 -44.70
CA LYS A 49 11.83 -12.84 -45.85
C LYS A 49 10.36 -12.60 -46.20
N ALA A 50 9.51 -13.64 -46.14
CA ALA A 50 8.07 -13.50 -46.35
C ALA A 50 7.40 -12.70 -45.21
N PHE A 51 7.85 -12.87 -43.96
CA PHE A 51 7.39 -12.09 -42.81
C PHE A 51 7.77 -10.61 -42.95
N ASP A 52 9.03 -10.30 -43.29
CA ASP A 52 9.52 -8.94 -43.48
C ASP A 52 8.83 -8.22 -44.67
N ALA A 53 8.40 -8.99 -45.68
CA ALA A 53 7.58 -8.50 -46.79
C ALA A 53 6.08 -8.30 -46.45
N GLY A 54 5.63 -8.71 -45.26
CA GLY A 54 4.23 -8.65 -44.84
C GLY A 54 3.34 -9.81 -45.32
N ASN A 55 3.90 -10.82 -45.99
CA ASN A 55 3.19 -12.00 -46.47
C ASN A 55 3.00 -13.02 -45.31
N TRP A 56 2.21 -12.65 -44.30
CA TRP A 56 2.09 -13.42 -43.05
C TRP A 56 1.63 -14.88 -43.26
N GLU A 57 0.74 -15.14 -44.23
CA GLU A 57 0.29 -16.50 -44.53
C GLU A 57 1.39 -17.34 -45.21
N GLU A 58 2.15 -16.74 -46.13
CA GLU A 58 3.30 -17.39 -46.77
C GLU A 58 4.38 -17.69 -45.72
N ALA A 59 4.70 -16.74 -44.85
CA ALA A 59 5.64 -16.93 -43.74
C ALA A 59 5.23 -18.07 -42.80
N ALA A 60 3.96 -18.13 -42.39
CA ALA A 60 3.44 -19.19 -41.52
C ALA A 60 3.42 -20.58 -42.19
N ASN A 61 3.34 -20.64 -43.52
CA ASN A 61 3.40 -21.89 -44.28
C ASN A 61 4.86 -22.33 -44.53
N LEU A 62 5.78 -21.40 -44.86
CA LEU A 62 7.22 -21.67 -45.02
C LEU A 62 7.90 -22.08 -43.70
N ALA A 63 7.44 -21.51 -42.59
CA ALA A 63 7.93 -21.84 -41.25
C ALA A 63 7.41 -23.18 -40.70
N ARG A 64 6.42 -23.80 -41.34
CA ARG A 64 5.86 -25.09 -40.93
C ARG A 64 6.81 -26.24 -41.32
N GLY A 65 6.92 -27.24 -40.46
CA GLY A 65 7.78 -28.42 -40.67
C GLY A 65 7.50 -29.52 -39.64
N PRO A 66 8.45 -30.45 -39.43
CA PRO A 66 8.29 -31.55 -38.49
C PRO A 66 8.37 -31.08 -37.03
N ALA A 67 7.92 -31.92 -36.10
CA ALA A 67 7.77 -31.55 -34.68
C ALA A 67 9.11 -31.17 -34.00
N ASP A 68 10.22 -31.69 -34.50
CA ASP A 68 11.61 -31.50 -34.02
C ASP A 68 12.35 -30.31 -34.66
N GLN A 69 11.73 -29.56 -35.57
CA GLN A 69 12.35 -28.39 -36.21
C GLN A 69 12.82 -27.32 -35.21
N SER A 70 13.79 -26.50 -35.60
CA SER A 70 14.35 -25.39 -34.80
C SER A 70 13.27 -24.51 -34.15
N PRO A 71 13.46 -24.08 -32.88
CA PRO A 71 12.59 -23.11 -32.22
C PRO A 71 12.46 -21.78 -32.97
N ASP A 72 13.47 -21.35 -33.76
CA ASP A 72 13.36 -20.11 -34.53
C ASP A 72 12.29 -20.19 -35.64
N LEU A 73 12.02 -21.38 -36.19
CA LEU A 73 10.91 -21.58 -37.13
C LEU A 73 9.56 -21.52 -36.41
N ASP A 74 9.46 -22.14 -35.24
CA ASP A 74 8.27 -22.03 -34.38
C ASP A 74 8.00 -20.57 -33.96
N LEU A 75 9.06 -19.77 -33.75
CA LEU A 75 8.97 -18.33 -33.48
C LEU A 75 8.42 -17.55 -34.68
N VAL A 76 9.00 -17.72 -35.88
CA VAL A 76 8.52 -17.05 -37.10
C VAL A 76 7.09 -17.47 -37.45
N MET A 77 6.76 -18.76 -37.30
CA MET A 77 5.40 -19.27 -37.46
C MET A 77 4.43 -18.61 -36.48
N GLY A 78 4.77 -18.55 -35.18
CA GLY A 78 3.94 -17.92 -34.16
C GLY A 78 3.74 -16.43 -34.39
N LEU A 79 4.80 -15.70 -34.73
CA LEU A 79 4.75 -14.28 -35.08
C LEU A 79 3.84 -14.02 -36.29
N ALA A 80 4.00 -14.84 -37.35
CA ALA A 80 3.21 -14.74 -38.57
C ALA A 80 1.71 -15.03 -38.32
N LEU A 81 1.39 -15.99 -37.44
CA LEU A 81 0.02 -16.30 -37.01
C LEU A 81 -0.56 -15.19 -36.11
N ALA A 82 0.25 -14.59 -35.22
CA ALA A 82 -0.16 -13.47 -34.39
C ALA A 82 -0.50 -12.22 -35.23
N ARG A 83 0.21 -11.98 -36.34
CA ARG A 83 -0.10 -10.93 -37.32
C ARG A 83 -1.42 -11.18 -38.08
N GLN A 84 -1.87 -12.43 -38.17
CA GLN A 84 -3.16 -12.85 -38.73
C GLN A 84 -4.29 -12.90 -37.68
N GLU A 85 -4.02 -12.46 -36.44
CA GLU A 85 -4.93 -12.59 -35.28
C GLU A 85 -5.35 -14.05 -34.95
N LYS A 86 -4.60 -15.05 -35.44
CA LYS A 86 -4.81 -16.48 -35.17
C LYS A 86 -4.24 -16.86 -33.80
N TRP A 87 -4.74 -16.22 -32.75
CA TRP A 87 -4.17 -16.21 -31.39
C TRP A 87 -3.92 -17.61 -30.80
N SER A 88 -4.81 -18.56 -31.06
CA SER A 88 -4.69 -19.95 -30.56
C SER A 88 -3.58 -20.73 -31.26
N GLU A 89 -3.47 -20.61 -32.58
CA GLU A 89 -2.41 -21.25 -33.37
C GLU A 89 -1.05 -20.62 -33.06
N ALA A 90 -0.99 -19.28 -32.99
CA ALA A 90 0.21 -18.53 -32.61
C ALA A 90 0.73 -18.95 -31.23
N LYS A 91 -0.17 -19.06 -30.24
CA LYS A 91 0.15 -19.59 -28.91
C LYS A 91 0.74 -21.00 -28.98
N GLN A 92 0.15 -21.90 -29.77
CA GLN A 92 0.64 -23.27 -29.90
C GLN A 92 2.04 -23.33 -30.50
N SER A 93 2.33 -22.53 -31.54
CA SER A 93 3.68 -22.39 -32.08
C SER A 93 4.67 -21.86 -31.04
N PHE A 94 4.31 -20.81 -30.29
CA PHE A 94 5.21 -20.28 -29.25
C PHE A 94 5.39 -21.23 -28.06
N GLU A 95 4.39 -22.02 -27.66
CA GLU A 95 4.52 -23.04 -26.61
C GLU A 95 5.35 -24.26 -27.09
N SER A 96 5.31 -24.60 -28.38
CA SER A 96 6.24 -25.55 -29.01
C SER A 96 7.68 -25.05 -28.99
N GLY A 97 7.93 -23.83 -29.48
CA GLY A 97 9.26 -23.22 -29.50
C GLY A 97 9.86 -23.05 -28.09
N PHE A 98 9.03 -22.64 -27.12
CA PHE A 98 9.45 -22.59 -25.71
C PHE A 98 9.74 -23.97 -25.12
N GLY A 99 9.00 -25.01 -25.50
CA GLY A 99 9.27 -26.39 -25.08
C GLY A 99 10.63 -26.90 -25.59
N LYS A 100 11.05 -26.47 -26.78
CA LYS A 100 12.36 -26.77 -27.39
C LYS A 100 13.49 -25.92 -26.81
N ALA A 101 13.23 -24.66 -26.48
CA ALA A 101 14.20 -23.71 -25.91
C ALA A 101 13.67 -23.00 -24.64
N PRO A 102 13.57 -23.68 -23.48
CA PRO A 102 13.03 -23.08 -22.26
C PRO A 102 13.86 -21.93 -21.67
N GLY A 103 15.10 -21.77 -22.12
CA GLY A 103 16.00 -20.67 -21.75
C GLY A 103 15.90 -19.42 -22.64
N ASP A 104 15.09 -19.45 -23.70
CA ASP A 104 14.91 -18.31 -24.61
C ASP A 104 13.74 -17.42 -24.14
N PRO A 105 13.99 -16.16 -23.73
CA PRO A 105 12.94 -15.25 -23.30
C PRO A 105 11.98 -14.82 -24.41
N ARG A 106 12.37 -14.91 -25.70
CA ARG A 106 11.56 -14.43 -26.84
C ARG A 106 10.16 -15.05 -26.82
N PHE A 107 10.05 -16.37 -26.61
CA PHE A 107 8.76 -17.06 -26.54
C PHE A 107 7.91 -16.61 -25.34
N LEU A 108 8.51 -16.30 -24.20
CA LEU A 108 7.77 -15.83 -23.03
C LEU A 108 7.24 -14.41 -23.22
N VAL A 109 8.01 -13.56 -23.92
CA VAL A 109 7.58 -12.21 -24.33
C VAL A 109 6.42 -12.29 -25.33
N GLU A 110 6.51 -13.12 -26.36
CA GLU A 110 5.44 -13.27 -27.36
C GLU A 110 4.18 -13.94 -26.77
N LEU A 111 4.33 -14.93 -25.87
CA LEU A 111 3.21 -15.50 -25.13
C LEU A 111 2.52 -14.49 -24.20
N ALA A 112 3.27 -13.51 -23.66
CA ALA A 112 2.67 -12.37 -22.99
C ALA A 112 1.93 -11.44 -23.95
N GLY A 113 2.44 -11.26 -25.17
CA GLY A 113 1.76 -10.58 -26.29
C GLY A 113 0.39 -11.17 -26.58
N ILE A 114 0.32 -12.50 -26.76
CA ILE A 114 -0.94 -13.22 -26.96
C ILE A 114 -1.89 -13.05 -25.75
N ALA A 115 -1.40 -13.26 -24.53
CA ALA A 115 -2.20 -13.14 -23.32
C ALA A 115 -2.76 -11.71 -23.13
N TYR A 116 -1.96 -10.68 -23.42
CA TYR A 116 -2.38 -9.28 -23.41
C TYR A 116 -3.47 -8.99 -24.45
N LYS A 117 -3.33 -9.49 -25.69
CA LYS A 117 -4.37 -9.39 -26.73
C LYS A 117 -5.67 -10.09 -26.31
N GLN A 118 -5.57 -11.21 -25.60
CA GLN A 118 -6.68 -11.93 -24.98
C GLN A 118 -7.21 -11.28 -23.69
N LYS A 119 -6.64 -10.14 -23.26
CA LYS A 119 -6.94 -9.40 -22.02
C LYS A 119 -6.66 -10.17 -20.71
N ASP A 120 -5.94 -11.28 -20.77
CA ASP A 120 -5.38 -11.94 -19.59
C ASP A 120 -4.07 -11.25 -19.17
N PHE A 121 -4.22 -10.07 -18.56
CA PHE A 121 -3.11 -9.31 -18.01
C PHE A 121 -2.39 -10.06 -16.88
N ARG A 122 -3.01 -11.06 -16.25
CA ARG A 122 -2.35 -11.89 -15.24
C ARG A 122 -1.35 -12.82 -15.91
N ALA A 123 -1.79 -13.63 -16.88
CA ALA A 123 -0.89 -14.52 -17.62
C ALA A 123 0.20 -13.73 -18.37
N ALA A 124 -0.14 -12.55 -18.94
CA ALA A 124 0.85 -11.68 -19.56
C ALA A 124 1.94 -11.24 -18.58
N LYS A 125 1.58 -10.77 -17.39
CA LYS A 125 2.54 -10.43 -16.33
C LYS A 125 3.34 -11.64 -15.86
N ASP A 126 2.69 -12.77 -15.59
CA ASP A 126 3.37 -13.98 -15.10
C ASP A 126 4.41 -14.51 -16.12
N ARG A 127 4.16 -14.36 -17.43
CA ARG A 127 5.11 -14.65 -18.52
C ARG A 127 6.22 -13.60 -18.66
N LEU A 128 5.93 -12.30 -18.57
CA LEU A 128 6.95 -11.22 -18.60
C LEU A 128 7.90 -11.30 -17.38
N HIS A 129 7.35 -11.58 -16.19
CA HIS A 129 8.15 -11.87 -15.00
C HIS A 129 9.04 -13.11 -15.18
N ALA A 130 8.65 -14.07 -16.04
CA ALA A 130 9.50 -15.21 -16.39
C ALA A 130 10.58 -14.84 -17.42
N ALA A 131 10.25 -14.07 -18.46
CA ALA A 131 11.23 -13.54 -19.42
C ALA A 131 12.33 -12.72 -18.71
N LEU A 132 11.93 -11.83 -17.79
CA LEU A 132 12.85 -11.00 -16.99
C LEU A 132 13.67 -11.79 -15.95
N ARG A 133 13.38 -13.07 -15.70
CA ARG A 133 14.27 -13.97 -14.95
C ARG A 133 15.34 -14.62 -15.81
N LEU A 134 15.11 -14.75 -17.12
CA LEU A 134 16.08 -15.26 -18.10
C LEU A 134 16.98 -14.13 -18.63
N ASN A 135 16.38 -12.99 -19.01
CA ASN A 135 17.09 -11.77 -19.37
C ASN A 135 16.60 -10.57 -18.52
N PRO A 136 17.27 -10.27 -17.39
CA PRO A 136 16.91 -9.13 -16.54
C PRO A 136 17.05 -7.76 -17.20
N GLN A 137 17.76 -7.65 -18.33
CA GLN A 137 18.01 -6.40 -19.07
C GLN A 137 17.16 -6.26 -20.34
N ASP A 138 16.10 -7.07 -20.49
CA ASP A 138 15.15 -6.95 -21.60
C ASP A 138 14.29 -5.68 -21.45
N ALA A 139 14.70 -4.60 -22.12
CA ALA A 139 14.02 -3.32 -22.15
C ALA A 139 12.59 -3.41 -22.72
N TYR A 140 12.33 -4.32 -23.68
CA TYR A 140 10.99 -4.50 -24.25
C TYR A 140 10.06 -5.21 -23.26
N ALA A 141 10.54 -6.27 -22.60
CA ALA A 141 9.79 -6.95 -21.55
C ALA A 141 9.52 -6.02 -20.34
N ARG A 142 10.46 -5.14 -19.99
CA ARG A 142 10.26 -4.05 -19.01
C ARG A 142 9.18 -3.07 -19.45
N GLU A 143 9.29 -2.50 -20.65
CA GLU A 143 8.34 -1.53 -21.22
C GLU A 143 6.92 -2.10 -21.26
N PHE A 144 6.77 -3.35 -21.70
CA PHE A 144 5.49 -4.03 -21.80
C PHE A 144 4.90 -4.31 -20.41
N LEU A 145 5.72 -4.73 -19.45
CA LEU A 145 5.30 -4.93 -18.06
C LEU A 145 4.89 -3.61 -17.40
N ALA A 146 5.63 -2.52 -17.65
CA ALA A 146 5.28 -1.17 -17.22
C ALA A 146 3.93 -0.72 -17.80
N THR A 147 3.74 -0.94 -19.11
CA THR A 147 2.50 -0.60 -19.84
C THR A 147 1.29 -1.32 -19.26
N ILE A 148 1.40 -2.62 -18.93
CA ILE A 148 0.31 -3.37 -18.31
C ILE A 148 -0.03 -2.79 -16.92
N TYR A 149 0.96 -2.50 -16.08
CA TYR A 149 0.70 -1.88 -14.78
C TYR A 149 0.12 -0.47 -14.89
N PHE A 150 0.52 0.31 -15.89
CA PHE A 150 -0.03 1.64 -16.18
C PHE A 150 -1.51 1.56 -16.60
N LEU A 151 -1.87 0.62 -17.48
CA LEU A 151 -3.25 0.33 -17.87
C LEU A 151 -4.11 -0.21 -16.71
N GLU A 152 -3.50 -0.78 -15.67
CA GLU A 152 -4.15 -1.13 -14.41
C GLU A 152 -4.28 0.04 -13.42
N GLY A 153 -3.81 1.24 -13.77
CA GLY A 153 -3.76 2.40 -12.88
C GLY A 153 -2.71 2.30 -11.77
N ASN A 154 -1.82 1.32 -11.83
CA ASN A 154 -0.79 1.06 -10.84
C ASN A 154 0.52 1.80 -11.23
N LEU A 155 0.49 3.12 -11.13
CA LEU A 155 1.58 3.98 -11.57
C LEU A 155 2.90 3.67 -10.84
N GLU A 156 2.88 3.35 -9.55
CA GLU A 156 4.11 3.00 -8.82
C GLU A 156 4.78 1.74 -9.40
N ALA A 157 4.00 0.73 -9.80
CA ALA A 157 4.53 -0.44 -10.48
C ALA A 157 4.97 -0.13 -11.91
N ALA A 158 4.27 0.75 -12.63
CA ALA A 158 4.71 1.18 -13.97
C ALA A 158 6.07 1.89 -13.91
N LEU A 159 6.24 2.86 -13.00
CA LEU A 159 7.51 3.57 -12.79
C LEU A 159 8.66 2.62 -12.42
N LYS A 160 8.39 1.57 -11.62
CA LYS A 160 9.40 0.55 -11.28
C LYS A 160 10.04 -0.11 -12.51
N TYR A 161 9.30 -0.28 -13.61
CA TYR A 161 9.78 -0.91 -14.84
C TYR A 161 10.17 0.08 -15.95
N TRP A 162 9.59 1.30 -15.95
CA TRP A 162 9.97 2.37 -16.87
C TRP A 162 11.23 3.14 -16.45
N ASN A 163 11.48 3.34 -15.15
CA ASN A 163 12.61 4.14 -14.66
C ASN A 163 14.00 3.62 -15.08
N PRO A 164 14.26 2.29 -15.21
CA PRO A 164 15.51 1.79 -15.79
C PRO A 164 15.74 2.19 -17.25
N GLU A 165 14.67 2.48 -17.99
CA GLU A 165 14.69 2.91 -19.40
C GLU A 165 14.55 4.44 -19.54
N ASP A 166 14.87 5.18 -18.47
CA ASP A 166 14.79 6.65 -18.41
C ASP A 166 13.37 7.21 -18.69
N LYS A 167 12.33 6.43 -18.38
CA LYS A 167 10.91 6.78 -18.59
C LYS A 167 10.11 6.91 -17.29
N PRO A 168 8.96 7.61 -17.32
CA PRO A 168 8.50 8.50 -18.38
C PRO A 168 9.18 9.87 -18.28
N ARG A 169 9.57 10.45 -19.43
CA ARG A 169 10.10 11.81 -19.50
C ARG A 169 8.95 12.80 -19.55
N LEU A 170 8.86 13.65 -18.53
CA LEU A 170 7.85 14.68 -18.42
C LEU A 170 8.17 15.86 -19.33
N ARG A 171 7.18 16.31 -20.10
CA ARG A 171 7.20 17.55 -20.90
C ARG A 171 6.64 18.72 -20.09
N SER A 172 5.52 18.52 -19.39
CA SER A 172 4.94 19.50 -18.46
C SER A 172 4.41 18.84 -17.18
N VAL A 173 4.15 19.66 -16.16
CA VAL A 173 3.40 19.29 -14.95
C VAL A 173 2.32 20.33 -14.70
N ALA A 174 1.08 19.90 -14.49
CA ALA A 174 -0.08 20.74 -14.23
C ALA A 174 -0.86 20.27 -12.99
N PHE A 175 -1.70 21.16 -12.46
CA PHE A 175 -2.67 20.85 -11.41
C PHE A 175 -4.09 21.10 -11.96
N GLU A 176 -4.98 20.14 -11.79
CA GLU A 176 -6.39 20.27 -12.18
C GLU A 176 -7.31 19.93 -10.99
N PRO A 177 -8.24 20.83 -10.59
CA PRO A 177 -8.30 22.25 -10.98
C PRO A 177 -7.06 23.04 -10.52
N SER A 178 -6.95 24.29 -10.97
CA SER A 178 -5.93 25.23 -10.47
C SER A 178 -6.06 25.42 -8.96
N LEU A 179 -4.97 25.20 -8.23
CA LEU A 179 -4.96 25.28 -6.76
C LEU A 179 -5.16 26.70 -6.24
N HIS A 180 -5.82 26.83 -5.08
CA HIS A 180 -5.85 28.05 -4.28
C HIS A 180 -4.65 28.09 -3.31
N LEU A 181 -3.52 27.48 -3.70
CA LEU A 181 -2.29 27.39 -2.92
C LEU A 181 -1.23 28.32 -3.52
N ARG A 182 -0.48 29.04 -2.69
CA ARG A 182 0.60 29.93 -3.14
C ARG A 182 1.57 29.16 -4.05
N GLU A 183 1.86 29.73 -5.21
CA GLU A 183 2.62 29.09 -6.29
C GLU A 183 4.00 28.56 -5.84
N SER A 184 4.68 29.27 -4.95
CA SER A 184 5.98 28.83 -4.41
C SER A 184 5.86 27.64 -3.44
N LEU A 185 4.70 27.41 -2.83
CA LEU A 185 4.41 26.27 -1.97
C LEU A 185 3.95 25.06 -2.81
N SER A 186 3.09 25.25 -3.81
CA SER A 186 2.67 24.18 -4.72
C SER A 186 3.83 23.63 -5.55
N LYS A 187 4.71 24.50 -6.10
CA LYS A 187 5.92 24.07 -6.82
C LYS A 187 6.93 23.33 -5.93
N ARG A 188 7.06 23.69 -4.64
CA ARG A 188 7.93 22.97 -3.69
C ARG A 188 7.32 21.65 -3.19
N ALA A 189 6.00 21.48 -3.26
CA ALA A 189 5.34 20.25 -2.83
C ALA A 189 5.68 19.08 -3.76
N LEU A 190 5.87 19.37 -5.04
CA LEU A 190 6.46 18.44 -5.99
C LEU A 190 7.94 18.15 -5.64
N ALA A 191 8.34 16.89 -5.71
CA ALA A 191 9.73 16.46 -5.70
C ALA A 191 10.27 16.19 -7.12
N PHE A 192 9.53 16.63 -8.14
CA PHE A 192 9.88 16.58 -9.55
C PHE A 192 9.46 17.88 -10.25
N ASN A 193 10.08 18.19 -11.38
CA ASN A 193 9.67 19.25 -12.29
C ASN A 193 9.53 18.67 -13.72
N ALA A 194 9.52 19.54 -14.73
CA ALA A 194 9.72 19.18 -16.13
C ALA A 194 10.63 20.23 -16.80
N PRO A 195 11.41 19.86 -17.84
CA PRO A 195 11.53 18.52 -18.41
C PRO A 195 12.55 17.62 -17.69
N GLN A 196 12.12 16.43 -17.24
CA GLN A 196 12.97 15.39 -16.64
C GLN A 196 12.25 14.04 -16.56
N VAL A 197 12.93 12.97 -16.11
CA VAL A 197 12.31 11.67 -15.80
C VAL A 197 11.50 11.75 -14.51
N LEU A 198 10.28 11.22 -14.49
CA LEU A 198 9.51 10.99 -13.27
C LEU A 198 9.98 9.70 -12.58
N THR A 199 10.59 9.80 -11.40
CA THR A 199 11.00 8.62 -10.63
C THR A 199 9.96 8.21 -9.59
N GLY A 200 9.90 6.92 -9.26
CA GLY A 200 9.00 6.40 -8.21
C GLY A 200 9.23 7.05 -6.84
N ASP A 201 10.48 7.33 -6.46
CA ASP A 201 10.79 8.03 -5.21
C ASP A 201 10.40 9.52 -5.23
N ALA A 202 10.42 10.18 -6.40
CA ALA A 202 9.90 11.53 -6.55
C ALA A 202 8.36 11.58 -6.47
N LEU A 203 7.66 10.57 -7.02
CA LEU A 203 6.22 10.41 -6.83
C LEU A 203 5.87 10.25 -5.34
N LEU A 204 6.43 9.25 -4.67
CA LEU A 204 6.13 8.96 -3.25
C LEU A 204 6.50 10.14 -2.34
N THR A 205 7.57 10.88 -2.64
CA THR A 205 7.95 12.09 -1.89
C THR A 205 6.95 13.23 -2.10
N THR A 206 6.45 13.39 -3.34
CA THR A 206 5.40 14.38 -3.67
C THR A 206 4.10 14.05 -2.95
N GLU A 207 3.63 12.80 -3.02
CA GLU A 207 2.44 12.34 -2.31
C GLU A 207 2.53 12.60 -0.81
N SER A 208 3.69 12.31 -0.20
CA SER A 208 3.94 12.50 1.23
C SER A 208 4.03 13.99 1.64
N ARG A 209 4.53 14.87 0.77
CA ARG A 209 4.50 16.34 0.99
C ARG A 209 3.09 16.90 0.86
N LEU A 210 2.31 16.45 -0.12
CA LEU A 210 0.91 16.82 -0.26
C LEU A 210 0.06 16.37 0.94
N ASP A 211 0.30 15.17 1.48
CA ASP A 211 -0.27 14.73 2.77
C ASP A 211 0.13 15.66 3.93
N LEU A 212 1.41 16.04 4.02
CA LEU A 212 1.90 16.92 5.08
C LEU A 212 1.33 18.35 4.98
N LEU A 213 0.88 18.80 3.80
CA LEU A 213 0.13 20.05 3.67
C LEU A 213 -1.27 19.98 4.29
N GLY A 214 -1.87 18.79 4.41
CA GLY A 214 -3.10 18.56 5.17
C GLY A 214 -4.34 19.31 4.65
N ILE A 215 -4.31 19.74 3.38
CA ILE A 215 -5.41 20.43 2.68
C ILE A 215 -6.00 19.60 1.54
N PHE A 216 -5.46 18.41 1.21
CA PHE A 216 -5.94 17.62 0.08
C PHE A 216 -6.80 16.45 0.54
N SER A 217 -8.07 16.43 0.13
CA SER A 217 -9.05 15.39 0.46
C SER A 217 -8.89 14.14 -0.42
N SER A 218 -8.44 14.33 -1.67
CA SER A 218 -8.06 13.26 -2.58
C SER A 218 -6.92 13.68 -3.50
N ARG A 219 -6.18 12.69 -4.02
CA ARG A 219 -4.99 12.85 -4.86
C ARG A 219 -4.99 11.76 -5.94
N ARG A 220 -4.81 12.15 -7.21
CA ARG A 220 -4.50 11.23 -8.32
C ARG A 220 -3.54 11.95 -9.26
N MET A 221 -2.55 11.24 -9.79
CA MET A 221 -1.77 11.72 -10.93
C MET A 221 -2.14 10.94 -12.18
N GLU A 222 -2.20 11.64 -13.29
CA GLU A 222 -2.45 11.12 -14.63
C GLU A 222 -1.25 11.47 -15.52
N LEU A 223 -0.89 10.56 -16.43
CA LEU A 223 0.19 10.77 -17.39
C LEU A 223 -0.38 10.61 -18.80
N THR A 224 -0.36 11.70 -19.58
CA THR A 224 -0.86 11.69 -20.96
C THR A 224 0.34 11.58 -21.90
N PRO A 225 0.48 10.51 -22.70
CA PRO A 225 1.54 10.42 -23.70
C PRO A 225 1.35 11.47 -24.81
N THR A 226 2.46 12.00 -25.31
CA THR A 226 2.51 12.98 -26.40
C THR A 226 3.13 12.35 -27.66
N ASP A 227 2.90 12.95 -28.82
CA ASP A 227 3.41 12.45 -30.12
C ASP A 227 4.94 12.29 -30.17
N SER A 228 5.67 12.97 -29.27
CA SER A 228 7.13 12.89 -29.12
C SER A 228 7.63 11.77 -28.19
N GLY A 229 6.75 10.94 -27.64
CA GLY A 229 7.08 9.90 -26.65
C GLY A 229 7.36 10.42 -25.23
N ASN A 230 7.35 11.74 -25.02
CA ASN A 230 7.29 12.37 -23.70
C ASN A 230 5.84 12.34 -23.16
N TYR A 231 5.68 12.62 -21.87
CA TYR A 231 4.38 12.61 -21.17
C TYR A 231 4.09 13.98 -20.53
N ASP A 232 2.84 14.40 -20.49
CA ASP A 232 2.40 15.47 -19.59
C ASP A 232 1.83 14.86 -18.31
N ALA A 233 2.18 15.43 -17.15
CA ALA A 233 1.68 14.98 -15.85
C ALA A 233 0.61 15.94 -15.31
N THR A 234 -0.62 15.45 -15.14
CA THR A 234 -1.71 16.21 -14.51
C THR A 234 -1.97 15.66 -13.11
N LEU A 235 -1.86 16.51 -12.09
CA LEU A 235 -2.21 16.17 -10.72
C LEU A 235 -3.64 16.64 -10.44
N HIS A 236 -4.54 15.66 -10.37
CA HIS A 236 -5.93 15.82 -9.95
C HIS A 236 -6.00 15.87 -8.43
N LEU A 237 -6.21 17.06 -7.87
CA LEU A 237 -6.16 17.33 -6.42
C LEU A 237 -7.46 17.99 -5.96
N ALA A 238 -8.13 17.40 -4.96
CA ALA A 238 -9.28 18.02 -4.31
C ALA A 238 -8.82 18.78 -3.06
N GLU A 239 -9.01 20.11 -3.04
CA GLU A 239 -8.40 21.03 -2.07
C GLU A 239 -9.43 21.64 -1.09
N ARG A 240 -9.26 21.34 0.20
CA ARG A 240 -9.98 21.96 1.32
C ARG A 240 -9.51 23.41 1.47
N ASN A 241 -10.36 24.38 1.14
CA ASN A 241 -10.07 25.81 1.25
C ASN A 241 -11.19 26.52 2.04
N GLY A 242 -10.84 27.19 3.14
CA GLY A 242 -11.83 27.67 4.10
C GLY A 242 -12.54 26.51 4.80
N TRP A 243 -13.86 26.36 4.63
CA TRP A 243 -14.66 25.39 5.38
C TRP A 243 -14.66 23.95 4.80
N GLY A 244 -13.98 23.70 3.68
CA GLY A 244 -13.91 22.40 3.00
C GLY A 244 -13.75 22.58 1.49
N ASP A 245 -13.93 21.51 0.71
CA ASP A 245 -14.01 21.57 -0.76
C ASP A 245 -15.38 22.17 -1.19
N SER A 246 -16.41 22.06 -0.33
CA SER A 246 -17.71 22.73 -0.51
C SER A 246 -18.41 23.16 0.79
N LYS A 247 -19.39 24.07 0.70
CA LYS A 247 -20.22 24.51 1.85
C LYS A 247 -21.03 23.36 2.47
N VAL A 248 -21.55 22.44 1.66
CA VAL A 248 -22.35 21.31 2.15
C VAL A 248 -21.46 20.34 2.92
N GLU A 249 -20.31 20.01 2.36
CA GLU A 249 -19.29 19.20 3.00
C GLU A 249 -18.82 19.83 4.32
N GLY A 250 -18.53 21.13 4.36
CA GLY A 250 -18.16 21.84 5.59
C GLY A 250 -19.22 21.77 6.69
N ILE A 251 -20.52 21.81 6.34
CA ILE A 251 -21.63 21.63 7.29
C ILE A 251 -21.73 20.18 7.78
N VAL A 252 -21.68 19.20 6.87
CA VAL A 252 -21.67 17.76 7.21
C VAL A 252 -20.49 17.46 8.13
N SER A 253 -19.32 18.00 7.82
CA SER A 253 -18.11 17.90 8.61
C SER A 253 -18.30 18.53 9.99
N LEU A 254 -18.65 19.81 10.10
CA LEU A 254 -18.90 20.52 11.37
C LEU A 254 -19.85 19.76 12.31
N LEU A 255 -20.97 19.26 11.77
CA LEU A 255 -22.07 18.67 12.54
C LEU A 255 -21.99 17.14 12.72
N SER A 256 -21.04 16.46 12.06
CA SER A 256 -20.88 15.00 12.14
C SER A 256 -20.71 14.44 13.57
N GLY A 257 -20.29 15.26 14.53
CA GLY A 257 -20.17 14.90 15.95
C GLY A 257 -21.47 15.00 16.77
N VAL A 258 -22.54 15.58 16.22
CA VAL A 258 -23.76 15.94 16.97
C VAL A 258 -24.46 14.75 17.65
N PRO A 259 -24.55 13.54 17.05
CA PRO A 259 -25.06 12.34 17.74
C PRO A 259 -24.28 11.95 19.02
N TYR A 260 -23.14 12.60 19.26
CA TYR A 260 -22.20 12.37 20.35
C TYR A 260 -21.84 13.68 21.06
N ALA A 261 -22.79 14.63 21.09
CA ALA A 261 -22.67 15.93 21.73
C ALA A 261 -21.36 16.68 21.41
N THR A 262 -20.92 16.62 20.15
CA THR A 262 -19.67 17.21 19.65
C THR A 262 -19.92 18.03 18.38
N VAL A 263 -19.20 19.15 18.19
CA VAL A 263 -19.01 19.81 16.89
C VAL A 263 -17.53 20.00 16.58
N TYR A 264 -17.21 20.14 15.30
CA TYR A 264 -15.85 20.28 14.80
C TYR A 264 -15.68 21.52 13.89
N PRO A 265 -15.52 22.73 14.45
CA PRO A 265 -15.19 23.90 13.66
C PRO A 265 -13.76 23.79 13.09
N GLU A 266 -13.63 23.89 11.77
CA GLU A 266 -12.35 23.77 11.06
C GLU A 266 -12.26 24.84 9.97
N PHE A 267 -11.02 25.25 9.65
CA PHE A 267 -10.71 26.19 8.58
C PHE A 267 -9.37 25.81 7.94
N TYR A 268 -9.34 25.62 6.63
CA TYR A 268 -8.20 25.14 5.86
C TYR A 268 -7.63 26.23 4.94
N ASN A 269 -6.35 26.10 4.60
CA ASN A 269 -5.61 26.93 3.64
C ASN A 269 -5.73 28.46 3.87
N LEU A 270 -5.74 28.90 5.14
CA LEU A 270 -5.79 30.32 5.48
C LEU A 270 -4.59 31.07 4.84
N GLY A 271 -4.88 32.17 4.14
CA GLY A 271 -3.87 32.98 3.45
C GLY A 271 -3.22 32.31 2.23
N HIS A 272 -3.78 31.19 1.74
CA HIS A 272 -3.24 30.38 0.64
C HIS A 272 -1.88 29.74 0.96
N ASP A 273 -1.56 29.54 2.25
CA ASP A 273 -0.28 29.02 2.77
C ASP A 273 -0.39 27.63 3.42
N ALA A 274 -1.46 26.87 3.16
CA ALA A 274 -1.80 25.60 3.84
C ALA A 274 -1.86 25.71 5.38
N VAL A 275 -2.18 26.91 5.89
CA VAL A 275 -2.38 27.17 7.32
C VAL A 275 -3.78 26.67 7.71
N ASN A 276 -3.82 25.62 8.53
CA ASN A 276 -5.04 24.90 8.88
C ASN A 276 -5.32 25.01 10.37
N VAL A 277 -6.53 25.43 10.70
CA VAL A 277 -7.09 25.48 12.05
C VAL A 277 -8.08 24.35 12.20
N THR A 278 -7.87 23.44 13.16
CA THR A 278 -8.83 22.39 13.50
C THR A 278 -9.24 22.47 14.95
N SER A 279 -10.52 22.27 15.25
CA SER A 279 -11.03 22.35 16.62
C SER A 279 -12.17 21.35 16.88
N LEU A 280 -12.44 21.13 18.16
CA LEU A 280 -13.44 20.20 18.68
C LEU A 280 -14.05 20.82 19.93
N ALA A 281 -15.38 20.93 19.96
CA ALA A 281 -16.13 21.30 21.15
C ALA A 281 -17.16 20.21 21.49
N ARG A 282 -17.04 19.59 22.66
CA ARG A 282 -17.91 18.49 23.15
C ARG A 282 -18.50 18.84 24.51
N TRP A 283 -19.82 18.73 24.62
CA TRP A 283 -20.62 19.10 25.79
C TRP A 283 -21.37 17.92 26.44
N ASP A 284 -20.98 16.68 26.07
CA ASP A 284 -21.35 15.41 26.72
C ASP A 284 -21.34 15.51 28.26
N SER A 285 -22.27 14.84 28.95
CA SER A 285 -22.41 14.97 30.41
C SER A 285 -21.18 14.47 31.16
N GLU A 286 -20.58 13.37 30.69
CA GLU A 286 -19.47 12.66 31.32
C GLU A 286 -18.10 13.10 30.79
N LYS A 287 -18.02 13.57 29.54
CA LYS A 287 -16.75 13.78 28.82
C LYS A 287 -16.75 15.11 28.07
N ARG A 288 -16.63 16.22 28.78
CA ARG A 288 -16.53 17.56 28.17
C ARG A 288 -15.13 17.81 27.65
N ARG A 289 -15.01 18.31 26.41
CA ARG A 289 -13.71 18.54 25.75
C ARG A 289 -13.75 19.77 24.87
N VAL A 290 -12.73 20.62 24.96
CA VAL A 290 -12.45 21.70 24.00
C VAL A 290 -11.01 21.52 23.52
N SER A 291 -10.80 21.44 22.22
CA SER A 291 -9.47 21.32 21.60
C SER A 291 -9.37 22.28 20.44
N LEU A 292 -8.19 22.89 20.28
CA LEU A 292 -7.84 23.78 19.16
C LEU A 292 -6.42 23.46 18.72
N ALA A 293 -6.19 23.35 17.42
CA ALA A 293 -4.86 23.23 16.84
C ALA A 293 -4.73 24.14 15.62
N VAL A 294 -3.59 24.82 15.50
CA VAL A 294 -3.19 25.59 14.32
C VAL A 294 -1.95 24.91 13.76
N SER A 295 -1.91 24.69 12.44
CA SER A 295 -0.75 24.04 11.82
C SER A 295 -0.41 24.64 10.45
N LEU A 296 0.87 24.73 10.14
CA LEU A 296 1.39 25.47 8.99
C LEU A 296 2.72 24.89 8.48
N PRO A 297 3.05 25.03 7.18
CA PRO A 297 4.39 24.82 6.64
C PRO A 297 5.38 25.83 7.23
N VAL A 298 6.52 25.37 7.72
CA VAL A 298 7.54 26.22 8.35
C VAL A 298 8.40 26.88 7.27
N TYR A 299 8.52 28.21 7.30
CA TYR A 299 9.16 29.00 6.22
C TYR A 299 8.60 28.74 4.80
N GLY A 300 7.38 28.19 4.70
CA GLY A 300 6.80 27.77 3.42
C GLY A 300 7.41 26.47 2.85
N ASP A 301 8.10 25.68 3.65
CA ASP A 301 8.59 24.34 3.27
C ASP A 301 7.47 23.29 3.41
N PRO A 302 6.96 22.70 2.32
CA PRO A 302 5.94 21.66 2.37
C PRO A 302 6.45 20.32 2.93
N SER A 303 7.76 20.20 3.18
CA SER A 303 8.39 19.04 3.82
C SER A 303 8.57 19.19 5.34
N LEU A 304 8.19 20.32 5.93
CA LEU A 304 8.27 20.60 7.37
C LEU A 304 7.03 21.37 7.87
N ARG A 305 6.19 20.72 8.69
CA ARG A 305 4.99 21.32 9.30
C ARG A 305 5.19 21.55 10.80
N LEU A 306 4.79 22.73 11.28
CA LEU A 306 4.57 23.01 12.71
C LEU A 306 3.07 22.85 13.03
N ARG A 307 2.75 22.26 14.18
CA ARG A 307 1.42 22.20 14.78
C ARG A 307 1.48 22.69 16.22
N LEU A 308 0.82 23.81 16.50
CA LEU A 308 0.57 24.33 17.86
C LEU A 308 -0.82 23.87 18.31
N TYR A 309 -1.00 23.47 19.57
CA TYR A 309 -2.30 23.02 20.06
C TYR A 309 -2.56 23.33 21.54
N ALA A 310 -3.85 23.41 21.87
CA ALA A 310 -4.38 23.41 23.24
C ALA A 310 -5.54 22.41 23.33
N ASP A 311 -5.62 21.65 24.44
CA ASP A 311 -6.61 20.60 24.66
C ASP A 311 -7.02 20.58 26.14
N ALA A 312 -8.29 20.89 26.42
CA ALA A 312 -8.87 20.95 27.75
C ALA A 312 -10.02 19.94 27.89
N ARG A 313 -10.00 19.13 28.96
CA ARG A 313 -10.97 18.06 29.21
C ARG A 313 -11.44 18.04 30.66
N ASN A 314 -12.71 17.67 30.85
CA ASN A 314 -13.30 17.31 32.14
C ASN A 314 -14.07 15.99 31.93
N GLU A 315 -13.52 14.91 32.48
CA GLU A 315 -13.94 13.53 32.19
C GLU A 315 -14.28 12.78 33.49
N ASN A 316 -15.40 12.05 33.49
CA ASN A 316 -15.82 11.18 34.58
C ASN A 316 -15.41 9.73 34.27
N TRP A 317 -14.90 9.02 35.28
CA TRP A 317 -14.29 7.70 35.17
C TRP A 317 -14.89 6.73 36.19
N ASN A 318 -15.30 5.56 35.72
CA ASN A 318 -15.76 4.43 36.53
C ASN A 318 -14.75 3.27 36.37
N LEU A 319 -13.89 3.12 37.38
CA LEU A 319 -12.77 2.17 37.40
C LEU A 319 -13.09 0.87 38.15
N THR A 320 -14.35 0.68 38.59
CA THR A 320 -14.77 -0.43 39.46
C THR A 320 -14.55 -1.85 38.91
N ARG A 321 -14.16 -1.98 37.64
CA ARG A 321 -13.84 -3.27 36.98
C ARG A 321 -12.37 -3.40 36.56
N THR A 322 -11.58 -2.34 36.68
CA THR A 322 -10.26 -2.19 36.04
C THR A 322 -9.17 -1.70 36.98
N PHE A 323 -9.54 -1.12 38.13
CA PHE A 323 -8.66 -0.80 39.24
C PHE A 323 -8.82 -1.86 40.34
N PHE A 324 -7.72 -2.49 40.73
CA PHE A 324 -7.66 -3.59 41.70
C PHE A 324 -7.01 -3.16 43.04
N GLY A 325 -7.16 -1.88 43.40
CA GLY A 325 -6.66 -1.33 44.66
C GLY A 325 -7.45 -1.76 45.90
N ALA A 326 -6.87 -1.48 47.06
CA ALA A 326 -7.35 -1.98 48.34
C ALA A 326 -8.19 -0.91 49.07
N GLY A 327 -9.47 -0.82 48.73
CA GLY A 327 -10.38 0.12 49.39
C GLY A 327 -11.73 0.31 48.71
N THR A 328 -12.17 1.56 48.70
CA THR A 328 -13.44 2.05 48.16
C THR A 328 -13.52 1.94 46.63
N PRO A 329 -14.61 1.41 46.04
CA PRO A 329 -14.76 1.32 44.59
C PRO A 329 -14.76 2.71 43.92
N LEU A 330 -13.79 2.97 43.03
CA LEU A 330 -13.67 4.23 42.30
C LEU A 330 -14.68 4.32 41.14
N SER A 331 -15.93 4.64 41.45
CA SER A 331 -17.06 4.67 40.50
C SER A 331 -17.36 6.02 39.84
N ASP A 332 -16.83 7.12 40.39
CA ASP A 332 -17.14 8.50 40.00
C ASP A 332 -15.90 9.42 40.03
N LEU A 333 -14.73 8.91 39.63
CA LEU A 333 -13.50 9.70 39.59
C LEU A 333 -13.62 10.81 38.51
N ASN A 334 -13.49 12.08 38.89
CA ASN A 334 -13.47 13.19 37.94
C ASN A 334 -12.02 13.66 37.69
N LEU A 335 -11.59 13.57 36.42
CA LEU A 335 -10.31 14.07 35.91
C LEU A 335 -10.53 15.38 35.16
N ARG A 336 -9.70 16.39 35.46
CA ARG A 336 -9.55 17.61 34.66
C ARG A 336 -8.13 17.69 34.11
N ARG A 337 -8.01 17.76 32.80
CA ARG A 337 -6.74 17.84 32.06
C ARG A 337 -6.72 19.11 31.23
N VAL A 338 -5.63 19.87 31.25
CA VAL A 338 -5.36 20.97 30.31
C VAL A 338 -3.95 20.80 29.78
N ALA A 339 -3.80 20.69 28.45
CA ALA A 339 -2.53 20.57 27.77
C ALA A 339 -2.35 21.71 26.76
N VAL A 340 -1.10 22.18 26.62
CA VAL A 340 -0.65 23.08 25.55
C VAL A 340 0.67 22.54 25.02
N GLY A 341 0.83 22.46 23.70
CA GLY A 341 2.03 21.87 23.09
C GLY A 341 2.30 22.29 21.66
N ALA A 342 3.47 21.89 21.18
CA ALA A 342 3.96 22.11 19.83
C ALA A 342 4.57 20.82 19.26
N GLU A 343 4.29 20.51 17.99
CA GLU A 343 4.91 19.42 17.23
C GLU A 343 5.46 19.96 15.91
N PHE A 344 6.72 19.66 15.61
CA PHE A 344 7.24 19.65 14.25
C PHE A 344 7.09 18.24 13.67
N ARG A 345 6.74 18.17 12.38
CA ARG A 345 6.70 16.93 11.59
C ARG A 345 7.31 17.17 10.23
N SER A 346 8.17 16.27 9.78
CA SER A 346 8.88 16.41 8.51
C SER A 346 8.87 15.14 7.68
N VAL A 347 8.78 15.31 6.36
CA VAL A 347 8.87 14.26 5.34
C VAL A 347 10.18 14.48 4.59
N VAL A 348 11.18 13.64 4.84
CA VAL A 348 12.50 13.77 4.19
C VAL A 348 12.47 13.16 2.79
N ASN A 349 11.74 12.06 2.63
CA ASN A 349 11.38 11.46 1.34
C ASN A 349 10.12 10.60 1.51
N GLY A 350 9.60 10.05 0.41
CA GLY A 350 8.41 9.18 0.39
C GLY A 350 8.51 7.85 1.14
N ARG A 351 9.64 7.59 1.82
CA ARG A 351 9.85 6.40 2.66
C ARG A 351 10.32 6.73 4.08
N TRP A 352 10.64 7.98 4.43
CA TRP A 352 11.10 8.36 5.77
C TRP A 352 10.57 9.73 6.24
N SER A 353 10.04 9.73 7.46
CA SER A 353 9.55 10.91 8.16
C SER A 353 9.96 10.90 9.63
N TRP A 354 9.97 12.08 10.24
CA TRP A 354 10.19 12.24 11.68
C TRP A 354 9.25 13.28 12.28
N SER A 355 9.05 13.22 13.59
CA SER A 355 8.37 14.25 14.37
C SER A 355 9.14 14.55 15.65
N GLY A 356 8.95 15.75 16.18
CA GLY A 356 9.54 16.17 17.45
C GLY A 356 8.69 17.26 18.08
N GLY A 357 8.39 17.14 19.36
CA GLY A 357 7.46 18.05 20.03
C GLY A 357 7.64 18.12 21.53
N ALA A 358 6.91 19.05 22.15
CA ALA A 358 6.82 19.19 23.60
C ALA A 358 5.43 19.67 24.04
N GLU A 359 4.98 19.24 25.22
CA GLU A 359 3.75 19.71 25.84
C GLU A 359 3.91 19.93 27.35
N VAL A 360 3.17 20.93 27.84
CA VAL A 360 2.91 21.11 29.28
C VAL A 360 1.48 20.67 29.55
N VAL A 361 1.29 19.79 30.52
CA VAL A 361 -0.02 19.26 30.90
C VAL A 361 -0.27 19.48 32.38
N ARG A 362 -1.42 20.05 32.75
CA ARG A 362 -1.89 20.17 34.13
C ARG A 362 -3.06 19.21 34.36
N ARG A 363 -2.98 18.41 35.42
CA ARG A 363 -3.93 17.37 35.82
C ARG A 363 -4.48 17.67 37.21
N ASN A 364 -5.78 17.49 37.40
CA ASN A 364 -6.44 17.62 38.70
C ASN A 364 -7.51 16.54 38.85
N PHE A 365 -7.54 15.89 40.02
CA PHE A 365 -8.44 14.78 40.34
C PHE A 365 -9.43 15.20 41.43
N ARG A 366 -10.67 14.73 41.31
CA ARG A 366 -11.76 14.98 42.26
C ARG A 366 -12.54 13.70 42.52
N ASN A 367 -13.36 13.70 43.58
CA ASN A 367 -14.20 12.57 43.99
C ASN A 367 -13.38 11.32 44.39
N LEU A 368 -12.14 11.53 44.85
CA LEU A 368 -11.31 10.50 45.48
C LEU A 368 -11.83 10.24 46.90
N LEU A 369 -12.48 9.09 47.10
CA LEU A 369 -13.09 8.70 48.38
C LEU A 369 -12.10 7.93 49.25
N GLY A 370 -11.43 8.63 50.17
CA GLY A 370 -10.58 8.02 51.21
C GLY A 370 -9.07 8.19 51.00
N PRO A 371 -8.26 7.74 51.97
CA PRO A 371 -6.80 7.91 51.95
C PRO A 371 -6.12 6.88 51.03
N LEU A 372 -5.52 7.35 49.93
CA LEU A 372 -4.78 6.50 49.01
C LEU A 372 -3.51 5.91 49.64
N SER A 373 -3.22 4.63 49.37
CA SER A 373 -1.98 3.96 49.75
C SER A 373 -0.77 4.47 48.94
N SER A 374 0.44 4.07 49.33
CA SER A 374 1.69 4.49 48.69
C SER A 374 1.84 4.02 47.23
N SER A 375 1.21 2.91 46.85
CA SER A 375 1.18 2.38 45.48
C SER A 375 0.11 3.04 44.61
N GLU A 376 -0.99 3.51 45.19
CA GLU A 376 -2.13 4.10 44.48
C GLU A 376 -1.97 5.60 44.22
N ARG A 377 -1.33 6.34 45.14
CA ARG A 377 -1.08 7.79 45.01
C ARG A 377 -0.57 8.24 43.64
N PRO A 378 0.40 7.56 42.98
CA PRO A 378 0.90 8.00 41.67
C PRO A 378 -0.18 8.23 40.61
N PHE A 379 -1.20 7.37 40.55
CA PHE A 379 -2.19 7.37 39.47
C PHE A 379 -3.20 8.54 39.60
N PHE A 380 -3.40 9.05 40.81
CA PHE A 380 -4.46 9.99 41.17
C PHE A 380 -3.95 11.30 41.80
N THR A 381 -2.64 11.56 41.77
CA THR A 381 -2.03 12.78 42.32
C THR A 381 -2.17 13.95 41.33
N ALA A 382 -2.78 15.05 41.78
CA ALA A 382 -2.83 16.29 40.99
C ALA A 382 -1.43 16.85 40.74
N THR A 383 -1.15 17.26 39.50
CA THR A 383 0.23 17.51 39.03
C THR A 383 0.28 18.38 37.77
N THR A 384 1.47 18.84 37.44
CA THR A 384 1.83 19.40 36.14
C THR A 384 3.02 18.61 35.60
N SER A 385 2.97 18.18 34.34
CA SER A 385 4.12 17.61 33.63
C SER A 385 4.64 18.55 32.55
N LEU A 386 5.95 18.56 32.35
CA LEU A 386 6.58 18.92 31.08
C LEU A 386 7.09 17.62 30.42
N ALA A 387 6.77 17.41 29.14
CA ALA A 387 7.26 16.27 28.37
C ALA A 387 7.64 16.69 26.95
N GLY A 388 8.67 16.04 26.41
CA GLY A 388 9.04 16.08 25.00
C GLY A 388 8.92 14.71 24.34
N TRP A 389 8.80 14.67 23.02
CA TRP A 389 8.83 13.43 22.24
C TRP A 389 9.62 13.58 20.94
N LEU A 390 10.12 12.44 20.45
CA LEU A 390 10.70 12.26 19.13
C LEU A 390 10.05 11.01 18.50
N GLY A 391 9.53 11.17 17.28
CA GLY A 391 8.96 10.10 16.48
C GLY A 391 9.70 9.89 15.17
N ALA A 392 9.70 8.67 14.66
CA ALA A 392 10.22 8.32 13.34
C ALA A 392 9.29 7.32 12.64
N GLY A 393 9.01 7.54 11.36
CA GLY A 393 8.23 6.66 10.50
C GLY A 393 9.03 6.21 9.28
N ARG A 394 8.92 4.94 8.88
CA ARG A 394 9.65 4.39 7.73
C ARG A 394 8.86 3.32 6.98
N SER A 395 8.88 3.36 5.66
CA SER A 395 8.43 2.24 4.83
C SER A 395 9.52 1.16 4.79
N LEU A 396 9.21 -0.06 5.26
CA LEU A 396 10.16 -1.17 5.35
C LEU A 396 10.18 -2.03 4.09
N LEU A 397 9.00 -2.37 3.57
CA LEU A 397 8.82 -3.14 2.35
C LEU A 397 7.64 -2.56 1.56
N ARG A 398 7.84 -2.41 0.25
CA ARG A 398 6.85 -1.90 -0.69
C ARG A 398 6.95 -2.73 -1.96
N VAL A 399 5.85 -3.40 -2.33
CA VAL A 399 5.76 -4.29 -3.49
C VAL A 399 4.61 -3.80 -4.35
N PRO A 400 4.82 -2.76 -5.19
CA PRO A 400 3.73 -2.14 -5.93
C PRO A 400 3.04 -3.11 -6.90
N GLU A 401 3.76 -4.08 -7.47
CA GLU A 401 3.17 -5.14 -8.31
C GLU A 401 2.05 -5.94 -7.62
N ARG A 402 2.09 -6.02 -6.28
CA ARG A 402 1.12 -6.70 -5.42
C ARG A 402 0.31 -5.73 -4.55
N ARG A 403 0.51 -4.42 -4.74
CA ARG A 403 -0.11 -3.31 -3.99
C ARG A 403 -0.09 -3.57 -2.48
N PHE A 404 1.11 -3.87 -2.00
CA PHE A 404 1.41 -4.22 -0.61
C PHE A 404 2.45 -3.27 -0.03
N THR A 405 2.20 -2.76 1.17
CA THR A 405 3.19 -2.03 1.98
C THR A 405 3.31 -2.64 3.37
N LEU A 406 4.50 -2.54 3.96
CA LEU A 406 4.78 -2.76 5.37
C LEU A 406 5.53 -1.54 5.88
N ASP A 407 4.87 -0.77 6.74
CA ASP A 407 5.35 0.50 7.27
C ASP A 407 5.53 0.38 8.79
N THR A 408 6.55 1.05 9.33
CA THR A 408 6.88 1.07 10.76
C THR A 408 6.90 2.48 11.32
N SER A 409 6.58 2.62 12.60
CA SER A 409 6.83 3.84 13.35
C SER A 409 7.22 3.57 14.79
N ALA A 410 8.06 4.43 15.35
CA ALA A 410 8.43 4.44 16.77
C ALA A 410 8.35 5.87 17.33
N GLU A 411 7.95 5.99 18.59
CA GLU A 411 7.89 7.24 19.33
C GLU A 411 8.51 7.05 20.72
N LEU A 412 9.48 7.89 21.05
CA LEU A 412 10.05 8.03 22.39
C LEU A 412 9.57 9.36 22.99
N ARG A 413 8.82 9.28 24.09
CA ARG A 413 8.36 10.41 24.91
C ARG A 413 9.08 10.37 26.25
N ALA A 414 9.60 11.50 26.73
CA ALA A 414 10.28 11.62 28.02
C ALA A 414 9.87 12.92 28.71
N GLY A 415 9.72 12.90 30.03
CA GLY A 415 9.22 14.04 30.77
C GLY A 415 9.39 13.93 32.27
N ARG A 416 8.83 14.92 32.97
CA ARG A 416 8.81 14.97 34.43
C ARG A 416 7.49 15.51 34.93
N GLU A 417 6.91 14.80 35.88
CA GLU A 417 5.83 15.27 36.75
C GLU A 417 6.43 16.09 37.89
N PHE A 418 5.93 17.30 38.11
CA PHE A 418 6.49 18.25 39.08
C PHE A 418 5.94 18.08 40.51
N THR A 419 4.89 17.28 40.74
CA THR A 419 4.45 16.97 42.11
C THR A 419 5.38 15.98 42.80
N ASN A 420 5.68 16.26 44.08
CA ASN A 420 6.50 15.42 44.94
C ASN A 420 6.03 13.96 44.95
N GLY A 421 6.96 13.03 44.70
CA GLY A 421 6.70 11.59 44.71
C GLY A 421 6.39 10.96 43.36
N LEU A 422 6.15 11.73 42.29
CA LEU A 422 6.05 11.25 40.91
C LEU A 422 7.43 11.24 40.22
N GLY A 423 7.94 12.40 39.82
CA GLY A 423 9.29 12.55 39.25
C GLY A 423 9.37 12.29 37.74
N PRO A 424 10.53 11.83 37.22
CA PRO A 424 10.73 11.60 35.79
C PRO A 424 9.98 10.36 35.29
N PHE A 425 9.58 10.41 34.02
CA PHE A 425 8.98 9.29 33.30
C PHE A 425 9.46 9.26 31.84
N ALA A 426 9.36 8.09 31.21
CA ALA A 426 9.58 7.93 29.78
C ALA A 426 8.68 6.82 29.23
N SER A 427 8.17 6.97 28.01
CA SER A 427 7.41 5.93 27.32
C SER A 427 7.93 5.71 25.91
N LEU A 428 8.10 4.44 25.54
CA LEU A 428 8.39 4.02 24.18
C LEU A 428 7.12 3.39 23.58
N ARG A 429 6.76 3.79 22.35
CA ARG A 429 5.68 3.21 21.55
C ARG A 429 6.23 2.76 20.21
N GLY A 430 5.75 1.65 19.68
CA GLY A 430 6.10 1.13 18.35
C GLY A 430 4.89 0.57 17.63
N SER A 431 4.84 0.73 16.30
CA SER A 431 3.80 0.21 15.43
C SER A 431 4.38 -0.38 14.16
N LEU A 432 3.80 -1.49 13.70
CA LEU A 432 3.92 -2.04 12.34
C LEU A 432 2.54 -2.02 11.69
N LEU A 433 2.47 -1.60 10.43
CA LEU A 433 1.25 -1.61 9.62
C LEU A 433 1.56 -2.30 8.29
N ALA A 434 0.95 -3.47 8.08
CA ALA A 434 0.85 -4.07 6.75
C ALA A 434 -0.47 -3.64 6.11
N HIS A 435 -0.40 -3.16 4.87
CA HIS A 435 -1.58 -2.76 4.09
C HIS A 435 -1.52 -3.43 2.71
N TRP A 436 -2.63 -4.03 2.29
CA TRP A 436 -2.70 -4.83 1.07
C TRP A 436 -4.01 -4.62 0.31
N ILE A 437 -3.90 -4.33 -0.99
CA ILE A 437 -5.02 -4.26 -1.92
C ILE A 437 -4.88 -5.42 -2.93
N PRO A 438 -5.48 -6.61 -2.69
CA PRO A 438 -5.20 -7.82 -3.46
C PRO A 438 -5.70 -7.83 -4.92
N LYS A 439 -6.48 -6.83 -5.33
CA LYS A 439 -6.94 -6.66 -6.71
C LYS A 439 -5.95 -5.80 -7.50
N ALA A 440 -5.70 -6.14 -8.76
CA ALA A 440 -4.79 -5.38 -9.61
C ALA A 440 -5.30 -3.94 -9.87
N GLN A 441 -6.61 -3.79 -10.08
CA GLN A 441 -7.31 -2.52 -10.27
C GLN A 441 -8.27 -2.21 -9.11
N GLY A 442 -8.59 -0.93 -8.88
CA GLY A 442 -9.58 -0.49 -7.88
C GLY A 442 -9.20 -0.75 -6.42
N ASP A 443 -10.16 -0.71 -5.51
CA ASP A 443 -9.98 -0.96 -4.06
C ASP A 443 -11.05 -1.92 -3.49
N ASP A 444 -11.67 -2.74 -4.35
CA ASP A 444 -12.78 -3.68 -4.04
C ASP A 444 -12.56 -4.47 -2.74
N TYR A 445 -11.32 -4.87 -2.45
CA TYR A 445 -10.90 -5.40 -1.15
C TYR A 445 -9.69 -4.61 -0.63
N GLU A 446 -9.67 -4.34 0.66
CA GLU A 446 -8.60 -3.65 1.38
C GLU A 446 -8.33 -4.40 2.69
N ILE A 447 -7.08 -4.82 2.94
CA ILE A 447 -6.69 -5.60 4.12
C ILE A 447 -5.64 -4.81 4.89
N GLN A 448 -5.88 -4.61 6.19
CA GLN A 448 -4.94 -3.95 7.10
C GLN A 448 -4.62 -4.85 8.30
N THR A 449 -3.34 -4.98 8.61
CA THR A 449 -2.84 -5.63 9.83
C THR A 449 -1.96 -4.64 10.59
N ARG A 450 -2.35 -4.26 11.80
CA ARG A 450 -1.60 -3.31 12.64
C ARG A 450 -1.18 -3.96 13.94
N ILE A 451 0.12 -4.06 14.18
CA ILE A 451 0.69 -4.53 15.46
C ILE A 451 1.27 -3.31 16.17
N ARG A 452 0.85 -3.08 17.42
CA ARG A 452 1.29 -1.98 18.29
C ARG A 452 1.76 -2.53 19.62
N ALA A 453 2.83 -1.97 20.16
CA ALA A 453 3.32 -2.28 21.49
C ALA A 453 3.92 -1.03 22.15
N GLY A 454 3.99 -1.02 23.47
CA GLY A 454 4.64 0.08 24.17
C GLY A 454 4.72 -0.11 25.68
N GLY A 455 5.52 0.74 26.31
CA GLY A 455 5.78 0.69 27.75
C GLY A 455 6.21 2.03 28.31
N THR A 456 5.66 2.37 29.47
CA THR A 456 5.97 3.57 30.26
C THR A 456 6.75 3.18 31.52
N ALA A 457 7.93 3.77 31.67
CA ALA A 457 8.79 3.69 32.85
C ALA A 457 8.63 4.94 33.72
N GLY A 458 8.87 4.78 35.03
CA GLY A 458 8.60 5.81 36.03
C GLY A 458 7.20 5.70 36.64
N LYS A 459 6.79 6.78 37.32
CA LYS A 459 5.48 6.95 37.92
C LYS A 459 4.69 7.97 37.11
N VAL A 460 3.48 7.61 36.71
CA VAL A 460 2.59 8.46 35.93
C VAL A 460 1.16 8.41 36.46
N THR A 461 0.41 9.45 36.11
CA THR A 461 -1.02 9.62 36.35
C THR A 461 -1.86 8.72 35.44
N ILE A 462 -3.12 8.48 35.79
CA ILE A 462 -3.97 7.49 35.11
C ILE A 462 -4.22 7.80 33.61
N ASP A 463 -4.19 9.06 33.19
CA ASP A 463 -4.35 9.46 31.78
C ASP A 463 -3.12 9.22 30.90
N GLU A 464 -1.98 8.85 31.48
CA GLU A 464 -0.79 8.38 30.74
C GLU A 464 -0.70 6.83 30.70
N LEU A 465 -1.74 6.11 31.17
CA LEU A 465 -1.85 4.67 30.99
C LEU A 465 -2.41 4.31 29.60
N PHE A 466 -1.98 3.17 29.08
CA PHE A 466 -2.55 2.60 27.85
C PHE A 466 -3.90 1.93 28.18
N GLN A 467 -4.94 2.23 27.41
CA GLN A 467 -6.27 1.61 27.55
C GLN A 467 -6.56 0.70 26.35
N LEU A 468 -6.81 -0.59 26.55
CA LEU A 468 -7.18 -1.50 25.45
C LEU A 468 -8.69 -1.63 25.35
N GLY A 469 -9.32 -0.82 24.49
CA GLY A 469 -10.77 -0.81 24.31
C GLY A 469 -11.25 0.34 23.43
N ILE A 470 -12.44 0.23 22.87
CA ILE A 470 -12.99 1.20 21.92
C ILE A 470 -13.60 2.43 22.60
N GLU A 471 -13.08 3.62 22.28
CA GLU A 471 -13.45 4.92 22.85
C GLU A 471 -13.08 6.06 21.87
N ARG A 472 -13.64 7.27 22.04
CA ARG A 472 -13.46 8.41 21.12
C ARG A 472 -12.12 9.11 21.24
N ASP A 473 -11.53 9.13 22.43
CA ASP A 473 -10.26 9.82 22.69
C ASP A 473 -9.11 8.82 22.98
N ASN A 474 -9.29 7.54 22.58
CA ASN A 474 -8.28 6.46 22.61
C ASN A 474 -8.05 5.92 21.19
N ASP A 475 -6.81 5.56 20.83
CA ASP A 475 -6.47 4.92 19.55
C ASP A 475 -6.27 3.40 19.65
N LEU A 476 -6.03 2.87 20.86
CA LEU A 476 -5.74 1.46 21.12
C LEU A 476 -7.04 0.62 21.22
N TRP A 477 -7.79 0.59 20.12
CA TRP A 477 -9.05 -0.14 20.06
C TRP A 477 -8.88 -1.66 20.09
N LEU A 478 -9.67 -2.26 20.95
CA LEU A 478 -9.92 -3.69 21.11
C LEU A 478 -11.46 -3.80 21.05
N ARG A 479 -12.01 -4.16 19.88
CA ARG A 479 -13.36 -3.71 19.45
C ARG A 479 -14.55 -4.40 20.13
N GLY A 480 -14.33 -5.51 20.80
CA GLY A 480 -15.27 -6.17 21.71
C GLY A 480 -15.18 -5.68 23.16
N HIS A 481 -14.23 -4.80 23.49
CA HIS A 481 -14.04 -4.21 24.81
C HIS A 481 -14.44 -2.72 24.84
N ALA A 482 -15.58 -2.40 25.46
CA ALA A 482 -16.07 -1.03 25.54
C ALA A 482 -15.21 -0.18 26.50
N GLY A 483 -14.65 0.93 26.01
CA GLY A 483 -13.83 1.85 26.81
C GLY A 483 -14.58 2.59 27.93
N THR A 484 -15.92 2.52 27.94
CA THR A 484 -16.81 3.28 28.83
C THR A 484 -17.97 2.43 29.37
N SER A 485 -18.40 2.74 30.60
CA SER A 485 -19.68 2.27 31.19
C SER A 485 -20.54 3.49 31.49
N ASP A 486 -21.76 3.53 30.94
CA ASP A 486 -22.70 4.63 31.19
C ASP A 486 -22.09 6.01 30.82
N GLY A 487 -21.43 6.08 29.66
CA GLY A 487 -20.69 7.27 29.17
C GLY A 487 -19.30 7.47 29.80
N ARG A 488 -19.15 7.16 31.10
CA ARG A 488 -17.92 7.32 31.90
C ARG A 488 -16.79 6.41 31.44
N LYS A 489 -15.55 6.92 31.42
CA LYS A 489 -14.34 6.18 30.99
C LYS A 489 -13.88 5.12 32.00
N GLY A 490 -12.92 4.30 31.59
CA GLY A 490 -12.24 3.34 32.47
C GLY A 490 -12.82 1.93 32.50
N ALA A 491 -13.82 1.62 31.67
CA ALA A 491 -14.45 0.30 31.67
C ALA A 491 -13.66 -0.80 30.93
N ALA A 492 -12.66 -0.42 30.13
CA ALA A 492 -11.74 -1.34 29.46
C ALA A 492 -10.34 -1.32 30.12
N PRO A 493 -9.57 -2.43 30.09
CA PRO A 493 -8.32 -2.58 30.83
C PRO A 493 -7.27 -1.49 30.59
N LEU A 494 -6.53 -1.17 31.65
CA LEU A 494 -5.53 -0.10 31.72
C LEU A 494 -4.15 -0.65 32.14
N GLY A 495 -3.06 0.09 31.87
CA GLY A 495 -1.74 -0.18 32.46
C GLY A 495 -0.58 0.51 31.76
N ARG A 496 0.62 0.48 32.36
CA ARG A 496 1.84 1.10 31.80
C ARG A 496 2.50 0.30 30.67
N ARG A 497 2.08 -0.92 30.33
CA ARG A 497 2.63 -1.71 29.21
C ARG A 497 1.52 -2.39 28.42
N TYR A 498 1.62 -2.43 27.09
CA TYR A 498 0.63 -3.08 26.24
C TYR A 498 1.22 -3.77 25.01
N PHE A 499 0.48 -4.76 24.51
CA PHE A 499 0.56 -5.27 23.15
C PHE A 499 -0.86 -5.32 22.56
N LEU A 500 -1.00 -4.92 21.30
CA LEU A 500 -2.26 -4.95 20.55
C LEU A 500 -1.99 -5.26 19.08
N ALA A 501 -2.57 -6.34 18.57
CA ALA A 501 -2.68 -6.64 17.15
C ALA A 501 -4.14 -6.43 16.70
N ASN A 502 -4.32 -5.70 15.60
CA ASN A 502 -5.60 -5.49 14.92
C ASN A 502 -5.48 -6.05 13.50
N TRP A 503 -6.43 -6.88 13.07
CA TRP A 503 -6.59 -7.31 11.67
C TRP A 503 -7.99 -6.95 11.18
N GLU A 504 -8.09 -6.43 9.96
CA GLU A 504 -9.35 -6.16 9.29
C GLU A 504 -9.26 -6.35 7.78
N MET A 505 -10.38 -6.73 7.17
CA MET A 505 -10.55 -6.90 5.73
C MET A 505 -11.84 -6.21 5.30
N ASP A 506 -11.73 -5.01 4.73
CA ASP A 506 -12.89 -4.31 4.18
C ASP A 506 -13.15 -4.76 2.74
N LYS A 507 -14.43 -4.85 2.37
CA LYS A 507 -14.89 -4.99 1.00
C LYS A 507 -15.83 -3.82 0.63
N ASN A 508 -15.65 -3.23 -0.54
CA ASN A 508 -16.65 -2.32 -1.11
C ASN A 508 -17.94 -3.07 -1.47
N ILE A 509 -19.07 -2.69 -0.87
CA ILE A 509 -20.40 -3.25 -1.17
C ILE A 509 -21.22 -2.30 -2.06
N TYR A 510 -21.04 -0.98 -1.90
CA TYR A 510 -21.73 0.02 -2.71
C TYR A 510 -20.85 1.27 -2.89
N ARG A 511 -20.92 1.89 -4.08
CA ARG A 511 -20.25 3.16 -4.38
C ARG A 511 -21.10 3.97 -5.36
N ASN A 512 -21.30 5.24 -5.07
CA ASN A 512 -21.77 6.26 -6.00
C ASN A 512 -20.97 7.57 -5.78
N GLY A 513 -21.34 8.66 -6.47
CA GLY A 513 -20.63 9.95 -6.36
C GLY A 513 -20.73 10.67 -5.01
N PHE A 514 -21.57 10.19 -4.08
CA PHE A 514 -21.81 10.80 -2.76
C PHE A 514 -21.40 9.89 -1.59
N PHE A 515 -21.49 8.56 -1.77
CA PHE A 515 -21.30 7.57 -0.72
C PHE A 515 -20.49 6.36 -1.19
N THR A 516 -19.56 5.90 -0.35
CA THR A 516 -18.95 4.57 -0.46
C THR A 516 -19.21 3.78 0.82
N LEU A 517 -19.71 2.56 0.68
CA LEU A 517 -20.00 1.61 1.75
C LEU A 517 -18.98 0.46 1.69
N LYS A 518 -18.11 0.40 2.71
CA LYS A 518 -17.24 -0.74 2.97
C LYS A 518 -17.78 -1.56 4.15
N LEU A 519 -17.73 -2.89 4.04
CA LEU A 519 -18.10 -3.83 5.11
C LEU A 519 -16.98 -4.87 5.27
N GLY A 520 -16.63 -5.25 6.49
CA GLY A 520 -15.53 -6.18 6.75
C GLY A 520 -15.61 -6.93 8.08
N PRO A 521 -15.12 -8.18 8.16
CA PRO A 521 -14.80 -8.80 9.44
C PRO A 521 -13.53 -8.20 10.06
N PHE A 522 -13.37 -8.37 11.36
CA PHE A 522 -12.11 -8.06 12.06
C PHE A 522 -11.75 -9.11 13.12
N LEU A 523 -10.47 -9.09 13.52
CA LEU A 523 -9.92 -9.84 14.63
C LEU A 523 -8.92 -8.95 15.37
N ASP A 524 -9.16 -8.70 16.65
CA ASP A 524 -8.24 -7.98 17.54
C ASP A 524 -7.70 -8.93 18.62
N SER A 525 -6.48 -8.69 19.08
CA SER A 525 -5.79 -9.55 20.04
C SER A 525 -4.80 -8.73 20.87
N GLY A 526 -4.80 -8.85 22.19
CA GLY A 526 -3.90 -8.03 23.00
C GLY A 526 -3.94 -8.27 24.50
N ALA A 527 -3.03 -7.59 25.20
CA ALA A 527 -2.93 -7.61 26.65
C ALA A 527 -2.33 -6.30 27.17
N VAL A 528 -2.73 -5.89 28.37
CA VAL A 528 -2.18 -4.72 29.07
C VAL A 528 -1.79 -5.11 30.49
N ALA A 529 -0.66 -4.58 30.96
CA ALA A 529 -0.06 -4.97 32.23
C ALA A 529 0.52 -3.76 32.97
N ASP A 530 0.46 -3.80 34.30
CA ASP A 530 1.09 -2.82 35.16
C ASP A 530 1.85 -3.48 36.32
N SER A 531 3.05 -2.99 36.64
CA SER A 531 3.89 -3.56 37.70
C SER A 531 3.46 -3.20 39.12
N SER A 532 2.36 -2.44 39.29
CA SER A 532 1.74 -2.16 40.59
C SER A 532 0.71 -3.22 41.02
N SER A 533 0.31 -4.11 40.11
CA SER A 533 -0.85 -5.00 40.24
C SER A 533 -2.21 -4.31 40.40
N LEU A 534 -2.26 -2.97 40.42
CA LEU A 534 -3.49 -2.18 40.54
C LEU A 534 -4.27 -2.09 39.22
N PHE A 535 -3.64 -2.40 38.08
CA PHE A 535 -4.23 -2.34 36.74
C PHE A 535 -3.67 -3.46 35.84
N GLY A 536 -4.47 -3.89 34.86
CA GLY A 536 -4.08 -4.83 33.81
C GLY A 536 -5.30 -5.54 33.20
N SER A 537 -5.11 -6.30 32.12
CA SER A 537 -6.15 -7.17 31.56
C SER A 537 -6.30 -8.51 32.31
N GLN A 538 -5.41 -8.82 33.26
CA GLN A 538 -5.25 -10.09 33.98
C GLN A 538 -4.90 -11.31 33.10
N HIS A 539 -5.38 -11.34 31.85
CA HIS A 539 -5.16 -12.38 30.85
C HIS A 539 -5.08 -11.77 29.44
N TRP A 540 -4.83 -12.61 28.43
CA TRP A 540 -4.76 -12.19 27.03
C TRP A 540 -6.15 -12.18 26.36
N LEU A 541 -6.52 -11.04 25.78
CA LEU A 541 -7.83 -10.74 25.23
C LEU A 541 -7.88 -11.01 23.72
N TRP A 542 -9.04 -11.40 23.21
CA TRP A 542 -9.28 -11.70 21.79
C TRP A 542 -10.69 -11.26 21.41
N ASP A 543 -10.83 -10.34 20.46
CA ASP A 543 -12.14 -9.89 19.99
C ASP A 543 -12.31 -10.19 18.50
N SER A 544 -13.52 -10.57 18.10
CA SER A 544 -13.88 -10.61 16.67
C SER A 544 -15.27 -10.02 16.44
N GLY A 545 -15.56 -9.67 15.20
CA GLY A 545 -16.79 -8.97 14.86
C GLY A 545 -16.82 -8.48 13.42
N ILE A 546 -17.75 -7.56 13.16
CA ILE A 546 -17.97 -6.93 11.86
C ILE A 546 -17.93 -5.40 11.99
N GLN A 547 -17.45 -4.75 10.93
CA GLN A 547 -17.47 -3.30 10.80
C GLN A 547 -18.06 -2.84 9.47
N CYS A 548 -18.60 -1.64 9.48
CA CYS A 548 -19.19 -0.91 8.37
C CYS A 548 -18.59 0.49 8.34
N LYS A 549 -17.98 0.89 7.23
CA LYS A 549 -17.42 2.22 6.98
C LYS A 549 -18.24 2.88 5.88
N VAL A 550 -18.96 3.95 6.21
CA VAL A 550 -19.74 4.76 5.27
C VAL A 550 -19.00 6.07 5.06
N GLN A 551 -18.27 6.18 3.95
CA GLN A 551 -17.65 7.43 3.52
C GLN A 551 -18.71 8.31 2.84
N VAL A 552 -18.78 9.56 3.25
CA VAL A 552 -19.76 10.59 2.85
C VAL A 552 -18.99 11.76 2.25
N LEU A 553 -19.34 12.14 1.01
CA LEU A 553 -18.72 13.26 0.27
C LEU A 553 -17.18 13.21 0.23
N GLY A 554 -16.59 12.02 0.30
CA GLY A 554 -15.13 11.81 0.40
C GLY A 554 -14.50 12.15 1.76
N SER A 555 -14.99 13.17 2.47
CA SER A 555 -14.30 13.77 3.61
C SER A 555 -14.69 13.26 4.99
N VAL A 556 -15.87 12.66 5.15
CA VAL A 556 -16.37 12.19 6.46
C VAL A 556 -16.66 10.70 6.39
N THR A 557 -16.07 9.89 7.27
CA THR A 557 -16.36 8.45 7.34
C THR A 557 -17.05 8.09 8.65
N VAL A 558 -18.29 7.61 8.56
CA VAL A 558 -19.01 7.01 9.69
C VAL A 558 -18.55 5.56 9.82
N LEU A 559 -17.90 5.23 10.93
CA LEU A 559 -17.55 3.86 11.31
C LEU A 559 -18.58 3.32 12.29
N LEU A 560 -19.19 2.20 11.96
CA LEU A 560 -20.00 1.38 12.86
C LEU A 560 -19.31 0.02 13.04
N SER A 561 -19.21 -0.48 14.27
CA SER A 561 -18.66 -1.81 14.56
C SER A 561 -19.49 -2.54 15.60
N TYR A 562 -19.58 -3.86 15.43
CA TYR A 562 -20.09 -4.78 16.45
C TYR A 562 -19.05 -5.86 16.71
N GLY A 563 -18.47 -5.85 17.91
CA GLY A 563 -17.43 -6.79 18.35
C GLY A 563 -17.85 -7.60 19.57
N ARG A 564 -17.15 -8.71 19.80
CA ARG A 564 -17.31 -9.53 21.01
C ARG A 564 -15.99 -10.19 21.39
N ASP A 565 -15.71 -10.21 22.68
CA ASP A 565 -14.66 -11.04 23.28
C ASP A 565 -14.96 -12.54 23.05
N LEU A 566 -13.95 -13.27 22.58
CA LEU A 566 -14.03 -14.70 22.32
C LEU A 566 -14.03 -15.54 23.61
N ARG A 567 -13.65 -14.96 24.76
CA ARG A 567 -13.76 -15.61 26.08
C ARG A 567 -15.16 -15.48 26.69
N GLY A 568 -15.98 -14.52 26.27
CA GLY A 568 -17.38 -14.41 26.69
C GLY A 568 -17.98 -13.01 26.63
N GLY A 569 -18.77 -12.67 27.65
CA GLY A 569 -19.38 -11.34 27.79
C GLY A 569 -20.47 -10.99 26.77
N LYS A 570 -20.91 -9.73 26.86
CA LYS A 570 -21.88 -9.09 25.94
C LYS A 570 -21.14 -8.48 24.75
N GLY A 571 -21.76 -8.50 23.57
CA GLY A 571 -21.23 -7.79 22.41
C GLY A 571 -21.25 -6.27 22.61
N VAL A 572 -20.26 -5.60 22.02
CA VAL A 572 -20.09 -4.15 22.03
C VAL A 572 -20.45 -3.61 20.66
N PHE A 573 -21.54 -2.86 20.58
CA PHE A 573 -21.83 -2.00 19.44
C PHE A 573 -21.20 -0.62 19.67
N TYR A 574 -20.56 -0.08 18.65
CA TYR A 574 -19.94 1.23 18.70
C TYR A 574 -20.08 1.96 17.36
N GLY A 575 -20.39 3.26 17.42
CA GLY A 575 -20.37 4.15 16.26
C GLY A 575 -19.44 5.33 16.52
N THR A 576 -18.73 5.80 15.49
CA THR A 576 -17.92 7.03 15.52
C THR A 576 -17.76 7.63 14.11
N VAL A 577 -17.16 8.82 14.05
CA VAL A 577 -16.80 9.51 12.81
C VAL A 577 -15.28 9.71 12.73
N LEU A 578 -14.75 9.62 11.50
CA LEU A 578 -13.39 9.92 11.08
C LEU A 578 -13.43 11.05 10.00
N ARG A 579 -12.36 11.85 9.85
CA ARG A 579 -12.28 13.12 9.09
C ARG A 579 -10.95 13.28 8.33
#